data_AF-A0A7C4K053-F1
#
_entry.id   AF-A0A7C4K053-F1
#
_cell.length_a   1.000
_cell.length_b   1.000
_cell.length_c   1.000
_cell.angle_alpha   90.00
_cell.angle_beta   90.00
_cell.angle_gamma   90.00
#
_symmetry.space_group_name_H-M   'P 1'
#
loop_
_entity.id
_entity.type
_entity.pdbx_description
1 polymer ?
#
loop_
_entity_poly.entity_id
_entity_poly.type
_entity_poly.pdbx_seq_one_letter_code
_entity_poly.pdbx_strand_id
1 'polypeptide(L)'
;MPIEDSYRNLALGKLEDFGKLAEEKLKDKLSQLDQEDLEFGLSLSLQDGELFKLWQDCIENNNYMEVSFMEVMEHHDGAYLKATFKNSKGPYTAERYISIRSSGRIEISYAFFLETKETIV
;
A
#
# COMPACT_ATOMS: atom_id res chain seq x y z
N MET A 1 16.19 9.39 -18.62
CA MET A 1 16.70 8.01 -18.79
C MET A 1 15.52 7.07 -18.61
N PRO A 2 15.27 6.13 -19.52
CA PRO A 2 14.28 5.08 -19.27
C PRO A 2 14.73 4.30 -18.04
N ILE A 3 13.78 4.00 -17.14
CA ILE A 3 14.04 3.10 -16.01
C ILE A 3 14.25 1.71 -16.61
N GLU A 4 15.31 1.01 -16.18
CA GLU A 4 15.54 -0.36 -16.62
C GLU A 4 14.34 -1.24 -16.23
N ASP A 5 13.80 -2.00 -17.17
CA ASP A 5 12.66 -2.89 -16.93
C ASP A 5 12.94 -3.90 -15.81
N SER A 6 14.20 -4.28 -15.62
CA SER A 6 14.69 -5.08 -14.49
C SER A 6 14.33 -4.45 -13.13
N TYR A 7 14.51 -3.15 -12.99
CA TYR A 7 14.26 -2.40 -11.76
C TYR A 7 12.77 -2.31 -11.46
N ARG A 8 11.96 -2.01 -12.49
CA ARG A 8 10.50 -2.03 -12.40
C ARG A 8 10.01 -3.42 -11.98
N ASN A 9 10.47 -4.47 -12.66
CA ASN A 9 10.05 -5.84 -12.40
C ASN A 9 10.44 -6.30 -10.99
N LEU A 10 11.61 -5.92 -10.50
CA LEU A 10 12.03 -6.20 -9.13
C LEU A 10 11.08 -5.52 -8.12
N ALA A 11 10.76 -4.25 -8.32
CA ALA A 11 9.86 -3.51 -7.44
C ALA A 11 8.43 -4.07 -7.44
N LEU A 12 7.92 -4.48 -8.60
CA LEU A 12 6.62 -5.12 -8.73
C LEU A 12 6.62 -6.57 -8.22
N GLY A 13 7.77 -7.26 -8.23
CA GLY A 13 7.95 -8.58 -7.62
C GLY A 13 7.73 -8.54 -6.11
N LYS A 14 8.30 -7.54 -5.43
CA LYS A 14 8.10 -7.34 -3.98
C LYS A 14 6.62 -7.18 -3.59
N LEU A 15 5.84 -6.53 -4.45
CA LEU A 15 4.39 -6.38 -4.25
C LEU A 15 3.63 -7.70 -4.32
N GLU A 16 4.04 -8.57 -5.23
CA GLU A 16 3.45 -9.90 -5.33
C GLU A 16 3.84 -10.78 -4.13
N ASP A 17 5.09 -10.74 -3.70
CA ASP A 17 5.57 -11.51 -2.54
C ASP A 17 4.86 -11.07 -1.26
N PHE A 18 4.78 -9.77 -1.00
CA PHE A 18 4.01 -9.23 0.11
C PHE A 18 2.52 -9.59 0.00
N GLY A 19 1.92 -9.40 -1.18
CA GLY A 19 0.50 -9.62 -1.39
C GLY A 19 0.05 -11.05 -1.15
N LYS A 20 0.84 -12.03 -1.60
CA LYS A 20 0.58 -13.47 -1.35
C LYS A 20 0.61 -13.80 0.14
N LEU A 21 1.64 -13.34 0.85
CA LEU A 21 1.74 -13.60 2.29
C LEU A 21 0.64 -12.88 3.07
N ALA A 22 0.33 -11.63 2.73
CA ALA A 22 -0.76 -10.87 3.37
C ALA A 22 -2.10 -11.58 3.19
N GLU A 23 -2.39 -12.06 1.98
CA GLU A 23 -3.60 -12.81 1.67
C GLU A 23 -3.71 -14.11 2.47
N GLU A 24 -2.63 -14.89 2.56
CA GLU A 24 -2.57 -16.11 3.37
C GLU A 24 -2.87 -15.82 4.85
N LYS A 25 -2.19 -14.81 5.43
CA LYS A 25 -2.37 -14.43 6.84
C LYS A 25 -3.78 -13.89 7.13
N LEU A 26 -4.38 -13.18 6.17
CA LEU A 26 -5.76 -12.71 6.28
C LEU A 26 -6.75 -13.89 6.23
N LYS A 27 -6.58 -14.83 5.29
CA LYS A 27 -7.41 -16.05 5.21
C LYS A 27 -7.37 -16.85 6.52
N ASP A 28 -6.18 -17.08 7.05
CA ASP A 28 -6.01 -17.80 8.31
C ASP A 28 -6.76 -17.11 9.46
N LYS A 29 -6.67 -15.78 9.56
CA LYS A 29 -7.34 -15.01 10.62
C LYS A 29 -8.85 -14.94 10.44
N LEU A 30 -9.32 -14.74 9.21
CA LEU A 30 -10.75 -14.64 8.91
C LEU A 30 -11.46 -15.99 9.08
N SER A 31 -10.78 -17.11 8.82
CA SER A 31 -11.33 -18.46 9.04
C SER A 31 -11.66 -18.76 10.51
N GLN A 32 -11.13 -17.97 11.44
CA GLN A 32 -11.32 -18.12 12.89
C GLN A 32 -12.41 -17.21 13.44
N LEU A 33 -13.03 -16.37 12.60
CA LEU A 33 -14.02 -15.38 13.02
C LEU A 33 -15.43 -15.80 12.59
N ASP A 34 -16.41 -15.42 13.41
CA ASP A 34 -17.81 -15.65 13.09
C ASP A 34 -18.26 -14.75 11.94
N GLN A 35 -19.10 -15.29 11.05
CA GLN A 35 -19.52 -14.61 9.83
C GLN A 35 -20.30 -13.32 10.11
N GLU A 36 -21.04 -13.26 11.22
CA GLU A 36 -21.79 -12.07 11.65
C GLU A 36 -20.87 -10.89 12.02
N ASP A 37 -19.67 -11.16 12.56
CA ASP A 37 -18.69 -10.11 12.91
C ASP A 37 -18.08 -9.45 11.67
N LEU A 38 -18.07 -10.16 10.53
CA LEU A 38 -17.52 -9.66 9.28
C LEU A 38 -18.44 -8.62 8.60
N GLU A 39 -19.75 -8.65 8.88
CA GLU A 39 -20.73 -7.77 8.26
C GLU A 39 -20.57 -6.29 8.66
N PHE A 40 -19.95 -6.03 9.82
CA PHE A 40 -19.76 -4.68 10.36
C PHE A 40 -18.37 -4.09 10.10
N GLY A 41 -17.52 -4.82 9.38
CA GLY A 41 -16.13 -4.46 9.16
C GLY A 41 -15.26 -4.78 10.39
N LEU A 42 -14.06 -5.30 10.12
CA LEU A 42 -13.14 -5.78 11.14
C LEU A 42 -11.90 -4.88 11.21
N SER A 43 -11.49 -4.54 12.43
CA SER A 43 -10.15 -4.01 12.69
C SER A 43 -9.26 -5.14 13.18
N LEU A 44 -8.27 -5.53 12.38
CA LEU A 44 -7.35 -6.63 12.68
C LEU A 44 -5.92 -6.09 12.78
N SER A 45 -5.17 -6.57 13.77
CA SER A 45 -3.73 -6.38 13.83
C SER A 45 -3.01 -7.69 13.52
N LEU A 46 -2.21 -7.70 12.46
CA LEU A 46 -1.33 -8.80 12.11
C LEU A 46 0.05 -8.54 12.70
N GLN A 47 0.42 -9.31 13.72
CA GLN A 47 1.77 -9.27 14.29
C GLN A 47 2.60 -10.41 13.70
N ASP A 48 3.21 -10.15 12.55
CA ASP A 48 4.09 -11.10 11.85
C ASP A 48 5.34 -10.37 11.35
N GLY A 49 6.50 -10.84 11.79
CA GLY A 49 7.78 -10.17 11.51
C GLY A 49 8.23 -10.28 10.05
N GLU A 50 7.87 -11.37 9.37
CA GLU A 50 8.17 -11.56 7.94
C GLU A 50 7.29 -10.65 7.11
N LEU A 51 5.99 -10.62 7.41
CA LEU A 51 5.03 -9.73 6.77
C LEU A 51 5.42 -8.26 6.94
N PHE A 52 5.84 -7.86 8.15
CA PHE A 52 6.31 -6.51 8.41
C PHE A 52 7.55 -6.15 7.59
N LYS A 53 8.52 -7.07 7.48
CA LYS A 53 9.73 -6.83 6.67
C LYS A 53 9.37 -6.66 5.19
N LEU A 54 8.50 -7.52 4.65
CA LEU A 54 8.03 -7.41 3.27
C LEU A 54 7.24 -6.13 3.02
N TRP A 55 6.43 -5.69 3.98
CA TRP A 55 5.73 -4.40 3.94
C TRP A 55 6.73 -3.25 3.78
N GLN A 56 7.78 -3.21 4.60
CA GLN A 56 8.81 -2.18 4.52
C GLN A 56 9.51 -2.19 3.16
N ASP A 57 9.87 -3.36 2.64
CA ASP A 57 10.57 -3.48 1.35
C ASP A 57 9.69 -3.13 0.14
N CYS A 58 8.39 -3.44 0.22
CA CYS A 58 7.43 -3.27 -0.86
C CYS A 58 6.80 -1.86 -0.91
N ILE A 59 6.53 -1.26 0.25
CA ILE A 59 5.65 -0.08 0.35
C ILE A 59 6.39 1.12 0.92
N GLU A 60 7.10 0.98 2.03
CA GLU A 60 7.80 2.11 2.67
C GLU A 60 9.07 2.50 1.93
N ASN A 61 9.93 1.51 1.64
CA ASN A 61 11.27 1.70 1.09
C ASN A 61 11.37 1.38 -0.40
N ASN A 62 10.24 1.14 -1.06
CA ASN A 62 10.24 0.87 -2.50
C ASN A 62 10.51 2.15 -3.28
N ASN A 63 11.62 2.14 -3.99
CA ASN A 63 12.14 3.29 -4.73
C ASN A 63 11.53 3.44 -6.13
N TYR A 64 10.80 2.42 -6.59
CA TYR A 64 10.05 2.49 -7.83
C TYR A 64 8.55 2.41 -7.51
N MET A 65 7.85 3.54 -7.63
CA MET A 65 6.39 3.60 -7.65
C MET A 65 5.95 4.61 -8.70
N GLU A 66 4.87 4.32 -9.41
CA GLU A 66 4.36 5.22 -10.44
C GLU A 66 3.56 6.35 -9.80
N VAL A 67 3.71 7.59 -10.30
CA VAL A 67 2.90 8.71 -9.82
C VAL A 67 1.49 8.56 -10.40
N SER A 68 0.51 8.28 -9.56
CA SER A 68 -0.89 8.16 -9.98
C SER A 68 -1.65 9.48 -9.86
N PHE A 69 -1.25 10.33 -8.92
CA PHE A 69 -1.86 11.62 -8.68
C PHE A 69 -0.81 12.62 -8.20
N MET A 70 -0.91 13.86 -8.67
CA MET A 70 -0.14 14.97 -8.16
C MET A 70 -0.96 16.25 -8.28
N GLU A 71 -1.00 17.02 -7.20
CA GLU A 71 -1.72 18.29 -7.14
C GLU A 71 -0.94 19.28 -6.29
N VAL A 72 -0.85 20.52 -6.79
CA VAL A 72 -0.37 21.67 -6.03
C VAL A 72 -1.57 22.57 -5.76
N MET A 73 -1.86 22.83 -4.49
CA MET A 73 -2.93 23.72 -4.05
C MET A 73 -2.35 24.95 -3.36
N GLU A 74 -2.87 26.12 -3.71
CA GLU A 74 -2.60 27.35 -2.96
C GLU A 74 -3.64 27.50 -1.85
N HIS A 75 -3.16 27.72 -0.63
CA HIS A 75 -3.96 28.05 0.55
C HIS A 75 -3.50 29.40 1.11
N HIS A 76 -4.33 29.98 1.98
CA HIS A 76 -4.03 31.25 2.63
C HIS A 76 -2.71 31.25 3.44
N ASP A 77 -2.24 30.08 3.89
CA ASP A 77 -1.01 29.87 4.65
C ASP A 77 0.15 29.28 3.81
N GLY A 78 -0.02 29.21 2.49
CA GLY A 78 1.01 28.84 1.53
C GLY A 78 0.59 27.70 0.60
N ALA A 79 1.56 27.06 -0.06
CA ALA A 79 1.30 25.99 -1.02
C ALA A 79 1.35 24.60 -0.36
N TYR A 80 0.55 23.69 -0.91
CA TYR A 80 0.45 22.29 -0.51
C TYR A 80 0.69 21.41 -1.73
N LEU A 81 1.67 20.50 -1.66
CA LEU A 81 1.86 19.44 -2.65
C LEU A 81 1.26 18.15 -2.10
N LYS A 82 0.31 17.57 -2.82
CA LYS A 82 -0.17 16.21 -2.59
C LYS A 82 0.27 15.33 -3.75
N ALA A 83 0.86 14.18 -3.44
CA ALA A 83 1.22 13.19 -4.43
C ALA A 83 0.83 11.79 -3.96
N THR A 84 0.27 11.00 -4.87
CA THR A 84 0.03 9.58 -4.66
C THR A 84 0.93 8.80 -5.59
N PHE A 85 1.66 7.86 -5.01
CA PHE A 85 2.45 6.88 -5.73
C PHE A 85 1.77 5.54 -5.63
N LYS A 86 1.72 4.80 -6.73
CA LYS A 86 0.99 3.55 -6.85
C LYS A 86 1.82 2.52 -7.59
N ASN A 87 1.77 1.28 -7.11
CA ASN A 87 2.13 0.09 -7.88
C ASN A 87 0.97 -0.89 -7.82
N SER A 88 0.67 -1.51 -8.95
CA SER A 88 -0.34 -2.56 -9.04
C SER A 88 0.21 -3.76 -9.79
N LYS A 89 -0.06 -4.96 -9.28
CA LYS A 89 0.25 -6.23 -9.96
C LYS A 89 -0.79 -7.27 -9.60
N GLY A 90 -1.57 -7.69 -10.60
CA GLY A 90 -2.70 -8.60 -10.37
C GLY A 90 -3.72 -7.98 -9.41
N PRO A 91 -4.15 -8.70 -8.35
CA PRO A 91 -5.11 -8.19 -7.36
C PRO A 91 -4.49 -7.25 -6.30
N TYR A 92 -3.17 -7.07 -6.33
CA TYR A 92 -2.44 -6.34 -5.30
C TYR A 92 -2.16 -4.91 -5.74
N THR A 93 -2.47 -3.94 -4.88
CA THR A 93 -2.13 -2.53 -5.08
C THR A 93 -1.50 -1.96 -3.81
N ALA A 94 -0.34 -1.32 -3.95
CA ALA A 94 0.28 -0.54 -2.89
C ALA A 94 0.23 0.94 -3.25
N GLU A 95 -0.16 1.77 -2.29
CA GLU A 95 -0.20 3.23 -2.42
C GLU A 95 0.63 3.91 -1.32
N ARG A 96 1.34 4.97 -1.71
CA ARG A 96 2.04 5.88 -0.80
C ARG A 96 1.52 7.28 -1.05
N TYR A 97 1.01 7.91 -0.01
CA TYR A 97 0.53 9.28 -0.05
C TYR A 97 1.55 10.19 0.59
N ILE A 98 1.93 11.24 -0.11
CA ILE A 98 2.85 12.26 0.37
C ILE A 98 2.15 13.61 0.33
N SER A 99 2.16 14.30 1.47
CA SER A 99 1.65 15.66 1.62
C SER A 99 2.78 16.55 2.14
N ILE A 100 3.12 17.61 1.39
CA ILE A 100 4.15 18.57 1.75
C ILE A 100 3.52 19.95 1.87
N ARG A 101 3.72 20.60 3.00
CA ARG A 101 3.25 21.98 3.25
C ARG A 101 4.38 22.98 3.00
N SER A 102 4.03 24.22 2.68
CA SER A 102 4.94 25.36 2.54
C SER A 102 5.89 25.56 3.72
N SER A 103 5.47 25.18 4.92
CA SER A 103 6.27 25.21 6.14
C SER A 103 7.38 24.15 6.20
N GLY A 104 7.46 23.26 5.21
CA GLY A 104 8.38 22.12 5.19
C GLY A 104 7.88 20.89 5.96
N ARG A 105 6.66 20.93 6.54
CA ARG A 105 6.04 19.75 7.14
C ARG A 105 5.72 18.71 6.06
N ILE A 106 6.21 17.50 6.26
CA ILE A 106 5.99 16.34 5.38
C ILE A 106 5.16 15.30 6.15
N GLU A 107 4.08 14.84 5.54
CA GLU A 107 3.25 13.74 6.03
C GLU A 107 3.27 12.62 5.00
N ILE A 108 3.59 11.42 5.45
CA ILE A 108 3.63 10.22 4.61
C ILE A 108 2.70 9.19 5.22
N SER A 109 1.81 8.62 4.41
CA SER A 109 0.99 7.48 4.78
C SER A 109 1.03 6.43 3.68
N TYR A 110 0.65 5.21 4.05
CA TYR A 110 0.78 4.03 3.21
C TYR A 110 -0.52 3.25 3.26
N ALA A 111 -0.89 2.64 2.14
CA ALA A 111 -2.01 1.73 2.06
C ALA A 111 -1.67 0.54 1.16
N PHE A 112 -2.28 -0.59 1.49
CA PHE A 112 -2.28 -1.76 0.63
C PHE A 112 -3.72 -2.22 0.43
N PHE A 113 -4.01 -2.59 -0.81
CA PHE A 113 -5.30 -3.06 -1.24
C PHE A 113 -5.13 -4.44 -1.87
N LEU A 114 -5.99 -5.35 -1.44
CA LEU A 114 -6.14 -6.69 -1.98
C LEU A 114 -7.56 -6.80 -2.53
N GLU A 115 -7.69 -6.93 -3.84
CA GLU A 115 -8.98 -7.20 -4.48
C GLU A 115 -9.20 -8.72 -4.56
N THR A 116 -10.20 -9.24 -3.86
CA THR A 116 -10.60 -10.64 -3.99
C THR A 116 -11.88 -10.76 -4.82
N LYS A 117 -11.89 -11.72 -5.75
CA LYS A 117 -13.09 -12.03 -6.56
C LYS A 117 -14.09 -12.91 -5.82
N GLU A 118 -13.65 -13.56 -4.76
CA GLU A 118 -14.43 -14.41 -3.89
C GLU A 118 -14.40 -13.83 -2.47
N THR A 119 -15.44 -14.09 -1.69
CA THR A 119 -15.42 -13.84 -0.24
C THR A 119 -14.21 -14.59 0.32
N ILE A 120 -13.40 -13.92 1.16
CA ILE A 120 -12.20 -14.54 1.77
C ILE A 120 -12.59 -15.62 2.80
N VAL A 121 -13.89 -15.95 2.91
CA VAL A 121 -14.52 -16.84 3.87
C VAL A 121 -15.56 -17.68 3.15
#